data_AF-A0AAI9J5F6-F1
#
_entry.id   AF-A0AAI9J5F6-F1
#
_cell.length_a   1.000
_cell.length_b   1.000
_cell.length_c   1.000
_cell.angle_alpha   90.00
_cell.angle_beta   90.00
_cell.angle_gamma   90.00
#
_symmetry.space_group_name_H-M   'P 1'
#
loop_
_entity.id
_entity.type
_entity.pdbx_description
1 polymer ?
#
loop_
_entity_poly.entity_id
_entity_poly.type
_entity_poly.pdbx_seq_one_letter_code
_entity_poly.pdbx_strand_id
1 'polypeptide(L)'
;MQWRDSTVYETGWRQWCEAAGVSWLARAAPRSYEEENYALQAAIAGQGLVLASSAMVSDSEARGLLACFRPDISVPGLRYTALSAPGRQRHPPVRAFLDWLAGEFESAAARRRPGLAP
;
A
#
# COMPACT_ATOMS: atom_id res chain seq x y z
N MET A 1 6.16 -22.65 -13.68
CA MET A 1 6.81 -21.32 -13.60
C MET A 1 6.10 -20.60 -12.46
N GLN A 2 6.66 -20.60 -11.25
CA GLN A 2 5.96 -20.20 -10.03
C GLN A 2 6.28 -18.73 -9.73
N TRP A 3 5.29 -17.86 -9.86
CA TRP A 3 5.47 -16.43 -9.67
C TRP A 3 5.64 -16.13 -8.16
N ARG A 4 6.78 -15.54 -7.82
CA ARG A 4 7.22 -15.22 -6.44
C ARG A 4 6.75 -13.81 -6.09
N ASP A 5 5.56 -13.68 -5.53
CA ASP A 5 5.16 -12.42 -4.86
C ASP A 5 4.33 -12.64 -3.58
N SER A 6 4.05 -13.89 -3.23
CA SER A 6 3.27 -14.25 -2.03
C SER A 6 4.04 -14.02 -0.71
N THR A 7 5.38 -13.96 -0.75
CA THR A 7 6.19 -13.87 0.48
C THR A 7 6.19 -12.49 1.10
N VAL A 8 6.00 -11.43 0.30
CA VAL A 8 6.01 -10.04 0.78
C VAL A 8 4.79 -9.79 1.66
N TYR A 9 3.61 -10.22 1.22
CA TYR A 9 2.36 -10.06 1.98
C TYR A 9 2.27 -10.98 3.20
N GLU A 10 2.76 -12.22 3.10
CA GLU A 10 2.82 -13.14 4.25
C GLU A 10 3.79 -12.62 5.34
N THR A 11 4.90 -12.01 4.92
CA THR A 11 5.82 -11.33 5.85
C THR A 11 5.19 -10.06 6.41
N GLY A 12 4.48 -9.29 5.58
CA GLY A 12 3.78 -8.07 5.99
C GLY A 12 2.73 -8.33 7.09
N TRP A 13 1.91 -9.37 6.96
CA TRP A 13 0.93 -9.72 7.99
C TRP A 13 1.59 -10.14 9.30
N ARG A 14 2.70 -10.90 9.25
CA ARG A 14 3.46 -11.25 10.46
C ARG A 14 4.02 -10.00 11.16
N GLN A 15 4.65 -9.10 10.41
CA GLN A 15 5.17 -7.83 10.94
C GLN A 15 4.05 -6.97 11.53
N TRP A 16 2.89 -6.92 10.86
CA TRP A 16 1.75 -6.15 11.34
C TRP A 16 1.20 -6.73 12.64
N CYS A 17 1.06 -8.05 12.75
CA CYS A 17 0.60 -8.71 13.96
C CYS A 17 1.57 -8.55 15.14
N GLU A 18 2.88 -8.61 14.88
CA GLU A 18 3.92 -8.34 15.87
C GLU A 18 3.81 -6.89 16.40
N ALA A 19 3.72 -5.91 15.50
CA ALA A 19 3.55 -4.51 15.88
C ALA A 19 2.21 -4.24 16.62
N ALA A 20 1.16 -5.00 16.28
CA ALA A 20 -0.14 -4.90 16.93
C ALA A 20 -0.24 -5.64 18.27
N GLY A 21 0.74 -6.48 18.62
CA GLY A 21 0.71 -7.32 19.81
C GLY A 21 -0.39 -8.39 19.77
N VAL A 22 -0.76 -8.86 18.58
CA VAL A 22 -1.86 -9.81 18.37
C VAL A 22 -1.38 -11.10 17.73
N SER A 23 -2.07 -12.20 18.02
CA SER A 23 -1.74 -13.55 17.51
C SER A 23 -2.87 -14.20 16.72
N TRP A 24 -3.92 -13.46 16.36
CA TRP A 24 -5.09 -14.00 15.68
C TRP A 24 -4.80 -14.50 14.27
N LEU A 25 -3.70 -14.07 13.64
CA LEU A 25 -3.32 -14.51 12.29
C LEU A 25 -3.15 -16.03 12.20
N ALA A 26 -2.66 -16.68 13.26
CA ALA A 26 -2.54 -18.14 13.32
C ALA A 26 -3.90 -18.87 13.29
N ARG A 27 -4.99 -18.17 13.62
CA ARG A 27 -6.37 -18.69 13.60
C ARG A 27 -7.17 -18.17 12.41
N ALA A 28 -6.61 -17.24 11.63
CA ALA A 28 -7.27 -16.69 10.46
C ALA A 28 -7.23 -17.71 9.32
N ALA A 29 -8.26 -17.68 8.46
CA ALA A 29 -8.24 -18.36 7.18
C ALA A 29 -7.78 -17.36 6.10
N PRO A 30 -6.47 -17.32 5.75
CA PRO A 30 -5.98 -16.35 4.79
C PRO A 30 -6.58 -16.60 3.41
N ARG A 31 -6.98 -15.52 2.74
CA ARG A 31 -7.28 -15.54 1.31
C ARG A 31 -6.11 -14.88 0.60
N SER A 32 -5.54 -15.59 -0.37
CA SER A 32 -4.51 -15.04 -1.25
C SER A 32 -5.13 -14.76 -2.61
N TYR A 33 -4.70 -13.66 -3.21
CA TYR A 33 -5.07 -13.24 -4.54
C TYR A 33 -3.77 -12.96 -5.29
N GLU A 34 -3.74 -13.26 -6.59
CA GLU A 34 -2.56 -13.01 -7.42
C GLU A 34 -2.35 -11.51 -7.66
N GLU A 35 -3.45 -10.75 -7.75
CA GLU A 35 -3.40 -9.30 -7.90
C GLU A 35 -3.96 -8.59 -6.66
N GLU A 36 -3.25 -7.54 -6.25
CA GLU A 36 -3.60 -6.72 -5.09
C GLU A 36 -4.99 -6.07 -5.23
N ASN A 37 -5.40 -5.74 -6.45
CA ASN A 37 -6.72 -5.15 -6.70
C ASN A 37 -7.86 -6.11 -6.33
N TYR A 38 -7.73 -7.42 -6.57
CA TYR A 38 -8.77 -8.38 -6.16
C TYR A 38 -8.88 -8.50 -4.64
N ALA A 39 -7.76 -8.47 -3.91
CA ALA A 39 -7.76 -8.46 -2.46
C ALA A 39 -8.45 -7.19 -1.91
N LEU A 40 -8.20 -6.04 -2.55
CA LEU A 40 -8.84 -4.77 -2.18
C LEU A 40 -10.35 -4.81 -2.40
N GLN A 41 -10.81 -5.30 -3.55
CA GLN A 41 -12.25 -5.43 -3.84
C GLN A 41 -12.95 -6.39 -2.87
N ALA A 42 -12.29 -7.50 -2.48
CA ALA A 42 -12.83 -8.41 -1.47
C ALA A 42 -13.04 -7.72 -0.11
N ALA A 43 -12.09 -6.88 0.31
CA ALA A 43 -12.23 -6.09 1.54
C ALA A 43 -13.35 -5.05 1.44
N ILE A 44 -13.47 -4.33 0.31
CA ILE A 44 -14.58 -3.40 0.04
C ILE A 44 -15.92 -4.12 0.09
N ALA A 45 -16.00 -5.35 -0.40
CA ALA A 45 -17.18 -6.20 -0.32
C ALA A 45 -17.45 -6.79 1.07
N GLY A 46 -16.70 -6.38 2.10
CA GLY A 46 -16.91 -6.81 3.49
C GLY A 46 -16.36 -8.20 3.81
N GLN A 47 -15.47 -8.76 2.99
CA GLN A 47 -14.94 -10.10 3.20
C GLN A 47 -13.81 -10.19 4.24
N GLY A 48 -13.43 -9.08 4.88
CA GLY A 48 -12.46 -9.03 5.97
C GLY A 48 -11.47 -7.88 5.84
N LEU A 49 -10.30 -8.08 6.45
CA LEU A 49 -9.18 -7.12 6.41
C LEU A 49 -8.27 -7.41 5.22
N VAL A 50 -7.68 -6.35 4.66
CA VAL A 50 -6.64 -6.45 3.63
C VAL A 50 -5.40 -5.68 4.09
N LEU A 51 -4.23 -6.26 3.83
CA LEU A 51 -2.96 -5.56 3.90
C LEU A 51 -2.58 -5.17 2.48
N ALA A 52 -2.69 -3.88 2.17
CA ALA A 52 -2.49 -3.36 0.82
C ALA A 52 -1.68 -2.05 0.84
N SER A 53 -1.16 -1.72 -0.33
CA SER A 53 -0.43 -0.52 -0.66
C SER A 53 -1.24 0.70 -0.30
N SER A 54 -0.56 1.52 0.47
CA SER A 54 -0.97 2.83 0.92
C SER A 54 -1.50 3.73 -0.20
N ALA A 55 -0.90 3.63 -1.39
CA ALA A 55 -1.29 4.40 -2.56
C ALA A 55 -2.61 3.89 -3.16
N MET A 56 -2.82 2.58 -3.18
CA MET A 56 -4.01 1.96 -3.77
C MET A 56 -5.26 2.14 -2.90
N VAL A 57 -5.12 2.10 -1.58
CA VAL A 57 -6.25 2.25 -0.65
C VAL A 57 -6.75 3.70 -0.53
N SER A 58 -5.95 4.69 -0.94
CA SER A 58 -6.21 6.11 -0.64
C SER A 58 -7.55 6.63 -1.16
N ASP A 59 -7.97 6.24 -2.38
CA ASP A 59 -9.27 6.66 -2.93
C ASP A 59 -10.43 5.99 -2.18
N SER A 60 -10.29 4.69 -1.90
CA SER A 60 -11.33 3.92 -1.22
C SER A 60 -11.53 4.38 0.23
N GLU A 61 -10.45 4.78 0.90
CA GLU A 61 -10.50 5.40 2.22
C GLU A 61 -11.14 6.79 2.17
N ALA A 62 -10.74 7.65 1.22
CA ALA A 62 -11.32 8.99 1.05
C ALA A 62 -12.82 8.96 0.76
N ARG A 63 -13.30 7.91 0.09
CA ARG A 63 -14.72 7.67 -0.22
C ARG A 63 -15.48 6.95 0.89
N GLY A 64 -14.81 6.59 1.99
CA GLY A 64 -15.41 5.87 3.12
C GLY A 64 -15.79 4.42 2.81
N LEU A 65 -15.29 3.83 1.71
CA LEU A 65 -15.49 2.43 1.37
C LEU A 65 -14.61 1.51 2.22
N LEU A 66 -13.46 2.04 2.65
CA LEU A 66 -12.54 1.38 3.58
C LEU A 66 -12.21 2.32 4.72
N ALA A 67 -11.84 1.75 5.85
CA ALA A 67 -11.30 2.47 6.99
C ALA A 67 -10.00 1.78 7.45
N CYS A 68 -9.01 2.56 7.83
CA CYS A 68 -7.76 2.02 8.35
C CYS A 68 -8.00 1.36 9.72
N PHE A 69 -7.64 0.08 9.85
CA PHE A 69 -7.65 -0.62 11.12
C PHE A 69 -6.30 -0.41 11.83
N ARG A 70 -6.32 0.20 13.01
CA ARG A 70 -5.11 0.60 13.77
C ARG A 70 -4.19 1.53 12.95
N PRO A 71 -4.61 2.78 12.69
CA PRO A 71 -3.81 3.73 11.89
C PRO A 71 -2.46 4.12 12.54
N ASP A 72 -2.28 3.80 13.81
CA ASP A 72 -1.01 3.90 14.54
C ASP A 72 0.05 2.89 14.09
N ILE A 73 -0.34 1.85 13.33
CA ILE A 73 0.54 0.77 12.90
C ILE A 73 0.71 0.81 11.38
N SER A 74 1.96 0.93 10.95
CA SER A 74 2.34 0.80 9.55
C SER A 74 3.56 -0.11 9.43
N VAL A 75 3.54 -1.00 8.43
CA VAL A 75 4.65 -1.89 8.12
C VAL A 75 5.28 -1.48 6.79
N PRO A 76 6.60 -1.68 6.61
CA PRO A 76 7.25 -1.41 5.33
C PRO A 76 6.61 -2.21 4.19
N GLY A 77 6.06 -1.50 3.21
CA GLY A 77 5.51 -2.09 1.98
C GLY A 77 6.48 -2.02 0.80
N LEU A 78 6.00 -2.48 -0.36
CA LEU A 78 6.68 -2.29 -1.64
C LEU A 78 6.76 -0.79 -1.98
N ARG A 79 7.80 -0.41 -2.74
CA ARG A 79 8.02 0.96 -3.20
C ARG A 79 7.93 1.02 -4.72
N TYR A 80 7.18 1.99 -5.22
CA TYR A 80 7.18 2.32 -6.65
C TYR A 80 8.41 3.17 -6.97
N THR A 81 9.17 2.76 -7.99
CA THR A 81 10.36 3.49 -8.46
C THR A 81 10.19 3.83 -9.93
N ALA A 82 10.31 5.11 -10.29
CA ALA A 82 10.35 5.53 -11.68
C ALA A 82 11.75 5.27 -12.25
N LEU A 83 11.83 4.56 -13.37
CA LEU A 83 13.08 4.22 -14.04
C LEU A 83 13.15 4.90 -15.42
N SER A 84 14.32 5.46 -15.74
CA SER A 84 14.60 6.06 -17.04
C SER A 84 15.98 5.64 -17.53
N ALA A 85 16.15 5.47 -18.84
CA ALA A 85 17.46 5.23 -19.43
C ALA A 85 18.45 6.35 -19.05
N PRO A 86 19.73 6.03 -18.78
CA PRO A 86 20.72 7.04 -18.40
C PRO A 86 20.77 8.21 -19.40
N GLY A 87 20.67 9.44 -18.89
CA GLY A 87 20.66 10.67 -19.67
C GLY A 87 19.28 11.09 -20.17
N ARG A 88 18.33 10.16 -20.32
CA ARG A 88 16.97 10.45 -20.83
C ARG A 88 16.13 11.27 -19.84
N GLN A 89 16.45 11.21 -18.54
CA GLN A 89 15.83 12.05 -17.52
C GLN A 89 16.07 13.55 -17.74
N ARG A 90 17.09 13.93 -18.54
CA ARG A 90 17.35 15.34 -18.88
C ARG A 90 16.49 15.84 -20.04
N HIS A 91 15.81 14.94 -20.76
CA HIS A 91 14.92 15.30 -21.86
C HIS A 91 13.69 16.03 -21.30
N PRO A 92 13.33 17.23 -21.79
CA PRO A 92 12.37 18.09 -21.09
C PRO A 92 11.00 17.43 -20.84
N PRO A 93 10.38 16.70 -21.80
CA PRO A 93 9.18 15.90 -21.53
C PRO A 93 9.31 14.85 -20.42
N VAL A 94 10.45 14.14 -20.35
CA VAL A 94 10.66 13.10 -19.33
C VAL A 94 10.84 13.74 -17.97
N ARG A 95 11.63 14.81 -17.90
CA ARG A 95 11.81 15.59 -16.68
C ARG A 95 10.48 16.14 -16.18
N ALA A 96 9.68 16.76 -17.06
CA ALA A 96 8.37 17.30 -16.70
C ALA A 96 7.44 16.22 -16.13
N PHE A 97 7.43 15.01 -16.71
CA PHE A 97 6.66 13.90 -16.19
C PHE A 97 7.16 13.42 -14.82
N LEU A 98 8.48 13.29 -14.63
CA LEU A 98 9.06 12.89 -13.35
C LEU A 98 8.81 13.92 -12.24
N ASP A 99 8.93 15.21 -12.56
CA ASP A 99 8.68 16.32 -11.65
C ASP A 99 7.18 16.35 -11.25
N TRP A 100 6.27 16.16 -12.22
CA TRP A 100 4.84 16.01 -11.95
C TRP A 100 4.55 14.80 -11.05
N LEU A 101 5.12 13.63 -11.37
CA LEU A 101 4.91 12.40 -10.62
C LEU A 101 5.38 12.53 -9.16
N ALA A 102 6.54 13.17 -8.94
CA ALA A 102 7.01 13.49 -7.59
C ALA A 102 6.02 14.36 -6.82
N GLY A 103 5.48 15.41 -7.46
CA GLY A 103 4.45 16.28 -6.85
C GLY A 103 3.16 15.54 -6.47
N GLU A 104 2.73 14.56 -7.28
CA GLU A 104 1.57 13.72 -6.95
C GLU A 104 1.81 12.87 -5.69
N PHE A 105 3.00 12.26 -5.58
CA PHE A 105 3.36 11.44 -4.40
C PHE A 105 3.53 12.28 -3.13
N GLU A 106 4.11 13.48 -3.23
CA GLU A 106 4.21 14.41 -2.10
C GLU A 106 2.82 14.86 -1.63
N SER A 107 1.92 15.19 -2.57
CA SER A 107 0.54 15.57 -2.28
C SER A 107 -0.23 14.42 -1.63
N ALA A 108 -0.04 13.19 -2.10
CA ALA A 108 -0.63 12.00 -1.50
C ALA A 108 -0.10 11.74 -0.09
N ALA A 109 1.20 11.92 0.15
CA ALA A 109 1.80 11.80 1.48
C ALA A 109 1.29 12.87 2.45
N ALA A 110 1.08 14.10 1.98
CA ALA A 110 0.53 15.19 2.79
C ALA A 110 -0.91 14.92 3.23
N ARG A 111 -1.76 14.41 2.33
CA ARG A 111 -3.15 13.99 2.66
C ARG A 111 -3.19 12.86 3.70
N ARG A 112 -2.13 12.07 3.80
CA ARG A 112 -1.98 10.92 4.69
C ARG A 112 -1.55 11.24 6.11
N ARG A 113 -1.25 12.49 6.45
CA ARG A 113 -0.94 12.93 7.82
C ARG A 113 -2.16 13.59 8.49
N PRO A 114 -3.20 12.85 8.93
CA PRO A 114 -4.13 13.42 9.87
C PRO A 114 -3.48 13.44 11.26
N GLY A 115 -3.18 14.63 11.76
CA GLY A 115 -3.01 14.93 13.20
C GLY A 115 -2.09 14.02 14.01
N LEU A 116 -0.77 14.21 13.90
CA LEU A 116 0.08 14.10 15.09
C LEU A 116 -0.01 15.46 15.81
N ALA A 117 -1.07 15.67 16.59
CA ALA A 117 -1.02 16.68 17.64
C ALA A 117 -0.24 16.07 18.83
N PRO A 118 0.63 16.85 19.49
CA PRO A 118 1.43 16.39 20.62
C PRO A 118 0.58 15.96 21.82
#